data_AF-A0A529TBA2-F1
#
_entry.id   AF-A0A529TBA2-F1
#
_cell.length_a   1.000
_cell.length_b   1.000
_cell.length_c   1.000
_cell.angle_alpha   90.00
_cell.angle_beta   90.00
_cell.angle_gamma   90.00
#
_symmetry.space_group_name_H-M   'P 1'
#
loop_
_entity.id
_entity.type
_entity.pdbx_description
1 polymer ?
#
loop_
_entity_poly.entity_id
_entity_poly.type
_entity_poly.pdbx_seq_one_letter_code
_entity_poly.pdbx_strand_id
1 'polypeptide(L)'
;MRSFSAIAGSALFLAVPPGVVAGLMPWQLTDHYRKSLATVPGFVAAGSILVIVAAAILLHAFARFALEGLGTPAPVAPTEKLVVGGIYRHVRNPMY
;
A
#
# COMPACT_ATOMS: atom_id res chain seq x y z
N MET A 1 -7.52 7.94 18.89
CA MET A 1 -6.86 6.67 19.29
C MET A 1 -5.49 7.02 19.85
N ARG A 2 -4.87 6.15 20.66
CA ARG A 2 -3.44 6.34 20.98
C ARG A 2 -2.63 6.16 19.68
N SER A 3 -1.63 7.01 19.45
CA SER A 3 -0.81 6.99 18.22
C SER A 3 -0.26 5.59 17.90
N PHE A 4 0.22 4.87 18.92
CA PHE A 4 0.68 3.48 18.77
C PHE A 4 -0.39 2.54 18.18
N SER A 5 -1.65 2.65 18.62
CA SER A 5 -2.76 1.84 18.11
C SER A 5 -3.10 2.16 16.66
N ALA A 6 -3.01 3.43 16.26
CA ALA A 6 -3.23 3.85 14.87
C ALA A 6 -2.13 3.31 13.94
N ILE A 7 -0.87 3.35 14.39
CA ILE A 7 0.26 2.78 13.65
C ILE A 7 0.12 1.26 13.52
N ALA A 8 -0.12 0.56 14.62
CA ALA A 8 -0.27 -0.90 14.61
C ALA A 8 -1.46 -1.35 13.75
N GLY A 9 -2.61 -0.69 13.88
CA GLY A 9 -3.79 -0.98 13.07
C GLY A 9 -3.55 -0.71 11.58
N SER A 10 -2.89 0.40 11.23
CA SER A 10 -2.53 0.71 9.84
C SER A 10 -1.54 -0.29 9.27
N ALA A 11 -0.53 -0.71 10.05
CA ALA A 11 0.44 -1.73 9.63
C ALA A 11 -0.24 -3.09 9.40
N LEU A 12 -1.17 -3.49 10.28
CA LEU A 12 -1.94 -4.72 10.11
C LEU A 12 -2.82 -4.64 8.85
N PHE A 13 -3.51 -3.52 8.64
CA PHE A 13 -4.34 -3.34 7.45
C PHE A 13 -3.52 -3.26 6.15
N LEU A 14 -2.28 -2.77 6.22
CA LEU A 14 -1.35 -2.80 5.09
C LEU A 14 -0.91 -4.25 4.76
N ALA A 15 -0.65 -5.04 5.79
CA ALA A 15 -0.16 -6.41 5.62
C ALA A 15 -1.24 -7.36 5.09
N VAL A 16 -2.50 -7.20 5.54
CA VAL A 16 -3.56 -8.17 5.22
C VAL A 16 -4.14 -7.94 3.81
N PRO A 17 -5.02 -6.96 3.54
CA PRO A 17 -5.58 -6.82 2.19
C PRO A 17 -4.53 -6.58 1.08
N PRO A 18 -3.64 -5.57 1.16
CA PRO A 18 -2.62 -5.35 0.13
C PRO A 18 -1.62 -6.50 0.03
N GLY A 19 -1.15 -7.06 1.15
CA GLY A 19 -0.21 -8.18 1.12
C GLY A 19 -0.82 -9.46 0.54
N VAL A 20 -2.11 -9.71 0.77
CA VAL A 20 -2.81 -10.83 0.12
C VAL A 20 -2.96 -10.57 -1.39
N VAL A 21 -3.49 -9.41 -1.78
CA VAL A 21 -3.83 -9.12 -3.19
C VAL A 21 -2.58 -8.92 -4.06
N ALA A 22 -1.55 -8.23 -3.56
CA ALA A 22 -0.35 -7.90 -4.31
C ALA A 22 0.83 -8.85 -4.03
N GLY A 23 0.80 -9.64 -2.96
CA GLY A 23 1.85 -10.58 -2.59
C GLY A 23 1.44 -12.04 -2.77
N LEU A 24 0.46 -12.49 -1.99
CA LEU A 24 0.06 -13.90 -1.94
C LEU A 24 -0.64 -14.37 -3.22
N MET A 25 -1.59 -13.60 -3.74
CA MET A 25 -2.32 -13.96 -4.95
C MET A 25 -1.39 -14.09 -6.17
N PRO A 26 -0.52 -13.11 -6.49
CA PRO A 26 0.39 -13.25 -7.62
C PRO A 26 1.40 -14.37 -7.39
N TRP A 27 1.88 -14.57 -6.16
CA TRP A 27 2.74 -15.70 -5.83
C TRP A 27 2.09 -17.04 -6.17
N GLN A 28 0.82 -17.26 -5.79
CA GLN A 28 0.10 -18.49 -6.15
C GLN A 28 -0.13 -18.60 -7.67
N LEU A 29 -0.55 -17.51 -8.32
CA LEU A 29 -0.88 -17.50 -9.76
C LEU A 29 0.35 -17.67 -10.67
N THR A 30 1.53 -17.33 -10.18
CA THR A 30 2.79 -17.37 -10.94
C THR A 30 3.65 -18.59 -10.64
N ASP A 31 3.07 -19.63 -10.03
CA ASP A 31 3.81 -20.77 -9.49
C ASP A 31 4.98 -20.30 -8.64
N HIS A 32 4.69 -19.57 -7.57
CA HIS A 32 5.68 -19.13 -6.61
C HIS A 32 6.77 -18.23 -7.25
N TYR A 33 6.38 -17.44 -8.27
CA TYR A 33 7.27 -16.66 -9.14
C TYR A 33 8.30 -17.47 -9.94
N ARG A 34 8.05 -18.76 -10.20
CA ARG A 34 8.92 -19.60 -11.05
C ARG A 34 8.68 -19.42 -12.53
N LYS A 35 7.54 -18.85 -12.93
CA LYS A 35 7.27 -18.52 -14.34
C LYS A 35 8.33 -17.55 -14.87
N SER A 36 8.73 -17.75 -16.13
CA SER A 36 9.72 -16.90 -16.77
C SER A 36 9.27 -15.44 -16.83
N LEU A 37 10.19 -14.52 -16.55
CA LEU A 37 9.96 -13.09 -16.73
C LEU A 37 9.86 -12.73 -18.22
N ALA A 38 9.39 -11.52 -18.49
CA ALA A 38 9.28 -11.00 -19.85
C ALA A 38 10.66 -10.94 -20.54
N THR A 39 10.70 -11.39 -21.79
CA THR A 39 11.92 -11.39 -22.63
C THR A 39 12.13 -10.07 -23.38
N VAL A 40 11.10 -9.21 -23.41
CA VAL A 40 11.17 -7.88 -24.03
C VAL A 40 12.18 -7.02 -23.26
N PRO A 41 13.22 -6.47 -23.93
CA PRO A 41 14.22 -5.65 -23.28
C PRO A 41 13.61 -4.49 -22.49
N GLY A 42 14.06 -4.29 -21.25
CA GLY A 42 13.62 -3.20 -20.37
C GLY A 42 12.25 -3.40 -19.70
N PHE A 43 11.44 -4.39 -20.11
CA PHE A 43 10.10 -4.57 -19.55
C PHE A 43 10.12 -4.92 -18.04
N VAL A 44 11.03 -5.82 -17.64
CA VAL A 44 11.21 -6.19 -16.22
C VAL A 44 11.67 -4.99 -15.39
N ALA A 45 12.62 -4.20 -15.91
CA ALA A 45 13.12 -3.02 -15.22
C ALA A 45 12.03 -1.96 -15.04
N ALA A 46 11.28 -1.65 -16.10
CA ALA A 46 10.17 -0.71 -16.05
C ALA A 46 9.08 -1.17 -15.07
N GLY A 47 8.67 -2.43 -15.16
CA GLY A 47 7.70 -3.03 -14.22
C GLY A 47 8.17 -2.97 -12.77
N SER A 48 9.45 -3.26 -12.52
CA SER A 48 10.03 -3.19 -11.17
C SER A 48 10.03 -1.77 -10.62
N ILE A 49 10.38 -0.77 -11.44
CA ILE A 49 10.32 0.64 -11.05
C ILE A 49 8.88 1.04 -10.71
N LEU A 50 7.91 0.65 -11.53
CA LEU A 50 6.50 0.93 -11.27
C LEU A 50 6.03 0.30 -9.95
N VAL A 51 6.40 -0.94 -9.67
CA VAL A 51 6.08 -1.61 -8.39
C VAL A 51 6.70 -0.87 -7.20
N ILE A 52 7.96 -0.46 -7.30
CA ILE A 52 8.64 0.29 -6.22
C ILE A 52 7.96 1.63 -5.97
N VAL A 53 7.64 2.38 -7.04
CA VAL A 53 6.96 3.68 -6.92
C VAL A 53 5.56 3.51 -6.32
N ALA A 54 4.79 2.51 -6.77
CA ALA A 54 3.47 2.20 -6.22
C ALA A 54 3.55 1.82 -4.73
N ALA A 55 4.54 1.00 -4.35
CA ALA A 55 4.76 0.63 -2.95
C ALA A 55 5.12 1.86 -2.10
N ALA A 56 5.97 2.76 -2.60
CA ALA A 56 6.31 3.99 -1.90
C ALA A 56 5.10 4.91 -1.69
N ILE A 57 4.23 5.05 -2.71
CA ILE A 57 2.98 5.81 -2.61
C ILE A 57 2.05 5.18 -1.57
N LEU A 58 1.90 3.85 -1.61
CA LEU A 58 1.07 3.09 -0.66
C LEU A 58 1.56 3.29 0.78
N LEU A 59 2.85 3.10 1.03
CA LEU A 59 3.47 3.30 2.35
C LEU A 59 3.30 4.74 2.84
N HIS A 60 3.53 5.71 1.96
CA HIS A 60 3.32 7.12 2.28
C HIS A 60 1.86 7.39 2.67
N ALA A 61 0.90 6.85 1.93
CA ALA A 61 -0.53 7.00 2.23
C ALA A 61 -0.88 6.42 3.61
N PHE A 62 -0.48 5.19 3.90
CA PHE A 62 -0.71 4.55 5.20
C PHE A 62 -0.06 5.31 6.36
N ALA A 63 1.15 5.84 6.16
CA ALA A 63 1.81 6.67 7.15
C ALA A 63 0.98 7.93 7.47
N ARG A 64 0.34 8.56 6.47
CA ARG A 64 -0.57 9.70 6.72
C ARG A 64 -1.81 9.28 7.50
N PHE A 65 -2.42 8.14 7.21
CA PHE A 65 -3.56 7.63 8.01
C PHE A 65 -3.20 7.47 9.49
N ALA A 66 -2.04 6.88 9.77
CA ALA A 66 -1.58 6.68 11.14
C ALA A 66 -1.16 7.98 11.85
N LEU A 67 -0.39 8.83 11.17
CA LEU A 67 0.27 10.00 11.78
C LEU A 67 -0.55 11.30 11.71
N GLU A 68 -1.27 11.54 10.62
CA GLU A 68 -2.14 12.71 10.44
C GLU A 68 -3.58 12.39 10.83
N GLY A 69 -4.11 11.28 10.33
CA GLY A 69 -5.50 10.86 10.55
C GLY A 69 -5.76 10.26 11.93
N LEU A 70 -4.72 9.81 12.65
CA LEU A 70 -4.79 9.13 13.95
C LEU A 70 -5.73 7.91 13.96
N GLY A 71 -5.83 7.22 12.82
CA GLY A 71 -6.63 6.00 12.66
C GLY A 71 -6.06 5.11 11.57
N THR A 72 -6.92 4.34 10.90
CA THR A 72 -6.52 3.38 9.87
C THR A 72 -7.39 3.53 8.62
N PRO A 73 -6.97 3.00 7.46
CA PRO A 73 -7.84 2.90 6.29
C PRO A 73 -8.99 1.90 6.48
N ALA A 74 -8.97 1.08 7.53
CA ALA A 74 -9.98 0.09 7.80
C ALA A 74 -11.30 0.76 8.27
N PRO A 75 -12.47 0.37 7.73
CA PRO A 75 -13.75 0.93 8.15
C PRO A 75 -14.06 0.75 9.64
N VAL A 76 -13.52 -0.30 10.27
CA VAL A 76 -13.71 -0.61 11.70
C VAL A 76 -12.93 0.30 12.65
N ALA A 77 -11.91 1.00 12.16
CA ALA A 77 -11.07 1.92 12.92
C ALA A 77 -10.68 3.13 12.05
N PRO A 78 -11.68 3.96 11.67
CA PRO A 78 -11.46 5.08 10.75
C PRO A 78 -10.60 6.18 11.37
N THR A 79 -10.10 7.08 10.53
CA THR A 79 -9.35 8.27 10.97
C THR A 79 -10.23 9.25 11.74
N GLU A 80 -9.68 9.84 12.80
CA GLU A 80 -10.33 10.90 13.59
C GLU A 80 -10.25 12.26 12.92
N LYS A 81 -9.24 12.45 12.07
CA LYS A 81 -9.02 13.67 11.30
C LYS A 81 -8.99 13.36 9.82
N LEU A 82 -9.50 14.27 9.02
CA LEU A 82 -9.39 14.17 7.57
C LEU A 82 -7.91 14.27 7.16
N VAL A 83 -7.44 13.27 6.41
CA VAL A 83 -6.08 13.24 5.85
C VAL A 83 -6.06 14.06 4.57
N VAL A 84 -5.33 15.18 4.56
CA VAL A 84 -5.28 16.11 3.41
C VAL A 84 -3.86 16.42 2.94
N GLY A 85 -2.83 16.12 3.72
CA GLY A 85 -1.45 16.42 3.32
C GLY A 85 -0.75 15.28 2.57
N GLY A 86 0.52 15.51 2.21
CA GLY A 86 1.27 14.58 1.37
C GLY A 86 0.66 14.47 -0.02
N ILE A 87 0.53 13.25 -0.55
CA ILE A 87 -0.08 13.01 -1.87
C ILE A 87 -1.61 13.24 -1.90
N TYR A 88 -2.28 13.18 -0.74
CA TYR A 88 -3.71 13.43 -0.60
C TYR A 88 -4.12 14.88 -0.98
N ARG A 89 -3.15 15.81 -1.10
CA ARG A 89 -3.41 17.17 -1.59
C ARG A 89 -3.72 17.24 -3.09
N HIS A 90 -3.38 16.20 -3.87
CA HIS A 90 -3.57 16.18 -5.32
C HIS A 90 -4.69 15.24 -5.75
N VAL A 91 -4.84 14.10 -5.09
CA VAL A 91 -5.83 13.07 -5.42
C VAL A 91 -6.44 12.52 -4.13
N ARG A 92 -7.76 12.31 -4.12
CA ARG A 92 -8.49 11.84 -2.94
C ARG A 92 -8.26 10.36 -2.62
N ASN A 93 -7.83 9.59 -3.62
CA ASN A 93 -7.74 8.14 -3.60
C ASN A 93 -6.39 7.66 -4.20
N PRO A 94 -5.24 8.06 -3.63
CA PRO A 94 -3.91 7.80 -4.21
C PRO A 94 -3.47 6.33 -4.13
N MET A 95 -4.25 5.48 -3.45
CA MET A 95 -3.99 4.05 -3.30
C MET A 95 -4.58 3.19 -4.43
N TYR A 96 -5.50 3.76 -5.22
CA TYR A 96 -6.12 3.12 -6.37
C TYR A 96 -5.33 3.44 -7.64
#